data_AF-K3X5S5-F1
#
_entry.id   AF-K3X5S5-F1
#
_cell.length_a   1.000
_cell.length_b   1.000
_cell.length_c   1.000
_cell.angle_alpha   90.00
_cell.angle_beta   90.00
_cell.angle_gamma   90.00
#
_symmetry.space_group_name_H-M   'P 1'
#
loop_
_entity.id
_entity.type
_entity.pdbx_description
1 polymer ?
#
loop_
_entity_poly.entity_id
_entity_poly.type
_entity_poly.pdbx_seq_one_letter_code
_entity_poly.pdbx_strand_id
1 'polypeptide(L)'
;MSDAVRAAAADFIIPGVGDTIDAALTALEDLCTDMKEGQELYGQLIQRMRALYDKMLKTQDADLLFRSEVLPQFGTEISKLQQFMLENKNKHALARLLAGHKVEQAILKFHMKIDLLH
;
A
#
# COMPACT_ATOMS: atom_id res chain seq x y z
N MET A 1 10.81 19.11 -15.57
CA MET A 1 9.93 18.54 -14.53
C MET A 1 9.15 19.70 -13.95
N SER A 2 7.82 19.70 -14.02
CA SER A 2 7.03 20.75 -13.35
C SER A 2 6.85 20.34 -11.90
N ASP A 3 7.42 21.09 -10.96
CA ASP A 3 7.28 20.84 -9.51
C ASP A 3 5.81 20.75 -9.07
N ALA A 4 4.89 21.38 -9.82
CA ALA A 4 3.46 21.34 -9.56
C ALA A 4 2.83 19.94 -9.71
N VAL A 5 3.37 19.10 -10.58
CA VAL A 5 2.88 17.73 -10.80
C VAL A 5 3.25 16.84 -9.64
N ARG A 6 4.52 16.95 -9.20
CA ARG A 6 5.02 16.22 -8.05
C ARG A 6 4.30 16.66 -6.78
N ALA A 7 4.02 17.96 -6.63
CA ALA A 7 3.22 18.49 -5.54
C ALA A 7 1.80 17.92 -5.55
N ALA A 8 1.09 17.97 -6.68
CA ALA A 8 -0.29 17.48 -6.75
C ALA A 8 -0.40 15.95 -6.53
N ALA A 9 0.60 15.15 -6.92
CA ALA A 9 0.62 13.71 -6.66
C ALA A 9 1.00 13.38 -5.21
N ALA A 10 1.78 14.25 -4.56
CA ALA A 10 2.07 14.19 -3.13
C ALA A 10 0.85 14.60 -2.28
N ASP A 11 0.04 15.54 -2.79
CA ASP A 11 -1.17 16.04 -2.14
C ASP A 11 -2.40 15.14 -2.40
N PHE A 12 -2.26 14.05 -3.16
CA PHE A 12 -3.36 13.12 -3.42
C PHE A 12 -3.79 12.43 -2.12
N ILE A 13 -5.03 12.69 -1.70
CA ILE A 13 -5.65 12.09 -0.52
C ILE A 13 -6.36 10.79 -0.90
N ILE A 14 -6.04 9.71 -0.19
CA ILE A 14 -6.66 8.41 -0.40
C ILE A 14 -8.10 8.42 0.15
N PRO A 15 -9.13 8.21 -0.69
CA PRO A 15 -10.50 8.07 -0.22
C PRO A 15 -10.64 6.90 0.77
N GLY A 16 -11.29 7.14 1.90
CA GLY A 16 -11.50 6.13 2.96
C GLY A 16 -10.36 6.00 3.97
N VAL A 17 -9.15 6.50 3.66
CA VAL A 17 -8.06 6.64 4.63
C VAL A 17 -8.00 8.07 5.17
N GLY A 18 -8.16 9.07 4.30
CA GLY A 18 -8.13 10.49 4.67
C GLY A 18 -6.74 11.11 4.72
N ASP A 19 -5.70 10.35 4.38
CA ASP A 19 -4.30 10.78 4.37
C ASP A 19 -3.70 10.76 2.96
N THR A 20 -2.55 11.42 2.79
CA THR A 20 -1.74 11.31 1.56
C THR A 20 -1.20 9.89 1.39
N ILE A 21 -0.82 9.53 0.17
CA ILE A 21 -0.20 8.22 -0.10
C ILE A 21 1.05 7.99 0.76
N ASP A 22 1.92 8.99 0.90
CA ASP A 22 3.14 8.88 1.71
C ASP A 22 2.85 8.72 3.21
N ALA A 23 1.90 9.49 3.74
CA ALA A 23 1.46 9.37 5.13
C ALA A 23 0.83 7.99 5.41
N ALA A 24 0.01 7.49 4.49
CA ALA A 24 -0.61 6.18 4.62
C ALA A 24 0.41 5.02 4.54
N LEU A 25 1.43 5.13 3.68
CA LEU A 25 2.53 4.15 3.64
C LEU A 25 3.35 4.17 4.94
N THR A 26 3.60 5.35 5.51
CA THR A 26 4.27 5.48 6.81
C THR A 26 3.44 4.84 7.92
N ALA A 27 2.13 5.06 7.94
CA ALA A 27 1.23 4.42 8.90
C ALA A 27 1.21 2.88 8.77
N LEU A 28 1.38 2.34 7.56
CA LEU A 28 1.53 0.90 7.34
C LEU A 28 2.86 0.35 7.91
N GLU A 29 3.95 1.10 7.81
CA GLU A 29 5.25 0.73 8.39
C GLU A 29 5.18 0.70 9.92
N ASP A 30 4.57 1.71 10.53
CA ASP A 30 4.33 1.76 11.98
C ASP A 30 3.45 0.57 12.41
N LEU A 31 2.37 0.31 11.67
CA LEU A 31 1.49 -0.81 11.94
C LEU A 31 2.20 -2.16 11.79
N CYS A 32 3.09 -2.30 10.81
CA CYS A 32 3.91 -3.49 10.58
C CYS A 32 4.86 -3.73 11.76
N THR A 33 5.51 -2.68 12.26
CA THR A 33 6.42 -2.74 13.42
C THR A 33 5.69 -3.21 14.69
N ASP A 34 4.43 -2.82 14.83
CA ASP A 34 3.57 -3.23 15.93
C ASP A 34 3.05 -4.68 15.82
N MET A 35 3.18 -5.35 14.67
CA MET A 35 2.65 -6.71 14.50
C MET A 35 3.54 -7.73 15.20
N LYS A 36 2.95 -8.68 15.92
CA LYS A 36 3.70 -9.76 16.59
C LYS A 36 4.29 -10.79 15.62
N GLU A 37 3.70 -10.95 14.43
CA GLU A 37 4.06 -11.96 13.43
C GLU A 37 3.78 -11.45 12.01
N GLY A 38 4.43 -12.04 11.01
CA GLY A 38 4.24 -11.68 9.60
C GLY A 38 4.94 -10.38 9.16
N GLN A 39 5.71 -9.75 10.07
CA GLN A 39 6.42 -8.48 9.83
C GLN A 39 7.27 -8.51 8.55
N GLU A 40 7.97 -9.62 8.29
CA GLU A 40 8.80 -9.75 7.09
C GLU A 40 7.96 -9.70 5.80
N LEU A 41 6.83 -10.42 5.76
CA LEU A 41 5.95 -10.46 4.60
C LEU A 41 5.27 -9.11 4.36
N TYR A 42 4.76 -8.46 5.41
CA TYR A 42 4.17 -7.12 5.29
C TYR A 42 5.23 -6.08 4.93
N GLY A 43 6.42 -6.16 5.52
CA GLY A 43 7.54 -5.26 5.25
C GLY A 43 7.98 -5.29 3.79
N GLN A 44 8.12 -6.49 3.21
CA GLN A 44 8.46 -6.64 1.78
C GLN A 44 7.38 -6.04 0.86
N LEU A 45 6.10 -6.23 1.19
CA LEU A 45 4.99 -5.64 0.43
C LEU A 45 5.00 -4.11 0.52
N ILE A 46 5.13 -3.56 1.73
CA ILE A 46 5.16 -2.11 1.95
C ILE A 46 6.36 -1.46 1.24
N GLN A 47 7.54 -2.07 1.32
CA GLN A 47 8.72 -1.61 0.58
C GLN A 47 8.48 -1.59 -0.94
N ARG A 48 7.82 -2.62 -1.48
CA ARG A 48 7.47 -2.65 -2.91
C ARG A 48 6.48 -1.55 -3.27
N MET A 49 5.50 -1.27 -2.42
CA MET A 49 4.56 -0.17 -2.61
C MET A 49 5.27 1.18 -2.60
N ARG A 50 6.20 1.43 -1.67
CA ARG A 50 7.05 2.64 -1.68
C ARG A 50 7.86 2.76 -2.97
N ALA A 51 8.53 1.69 -3.38
CA ALA A 51 9.33 1.71 -4.60
C ALA A 51 8.49 1.99 -5.86
N LEU A 52 7.26 1.48 -5.92
CA LEU A 52 6.34 1.78 -7.01
C LEU A 52 5.86 3.23 -6.96
N TYR A 53 5.48 3.74 -5.79
CA TYR A 53 5.08 5.13 -5.61
C TYR A 53 6.20 6.10 -6.00
N ASP A 54 7.44 5.82 -5.59
CA ASP A 54 8.62 6.58 -6.01
C ASP A 54 8.82 6.58 -7.53
N LYS A 55 8.55 5.45 -8.20
CA LYS A 55 8.59 5.38 -9.67
C LYS A 55 7.48 6.22 -10.28
N MET A 56 6.25 6.11 -9.79
CA MET A 56 5.11 6.93 -10.24
C MET A 56 5.43 8.43 -10.17
N LEU A 57 6.04 8.89 -9.08
CA LEU A 57 6.46 10.29 -8.91
C LEU A 57 7.60 10.71 -9.86
N LYS A 58 8.38 9.76 -10.39
CA LYS A 58 9.51 10.00 -11.30
C LYS A 58 9.13 9.87 -12.78
N THR A 59 7.98 9.30 -13.12
CA THR A 59 7.54 9.12 -14.51
C THR A 59 7.25 10.47 -15.18
N GLN A 60 7.73 10.64 -16.41
CA GLN A 60 7.80 11.92 -17.13
C GLN A 60 6.45 12.54 -17.53
N ASP A 61 5.34 11.82 -17.35
CA ASP A 61 4.06 12.23 -17.91
C ASP A 61 3.00 12.40 -16.82
N ALA A 62 3.06 13.61 -16.25
CA ALA A 62 2.11 14.16 -15.29
C ALA A 62 0.66 13.93 -15.69
N ASP A 63 0.34 14.22 -16.95
CA ASP A 63 -1.00 14.13 -17.49
C ASP A 63 -1.44 12.67 -17.54
N LEU A 64 -0.54 11.73 -17.81
CA LEU A 64 -0.81 10.30 -17.72
C LEU A 64 -1.04 9.86 -16.28
N LEU A 65 -0.29 10.38 -15.31
CA LEU A 65 -0.49 10.04 -13.90
C LEU A 65 -1.85 10.54 -13.36
N PHE A 66 -2.27 11.75 -13.76
CA PHE A 66 -3.53 12.35 -13.34
C PHE A 66 -4.75 11.89 -14.14
N ARG A 67 -4.58 11.56 -15.42
CA ARG A 67 -5.66 11.03 -16.27
C ARG A 67 -5.83 9.52 -16.13
N SER A 68 -4.82 8.83 -15.62
CA SER A 68 -4.93 7.41 -15.31
C SER A 68 -5.60 7.19 -13.97
N GLU A 69 -6.33 6.09 -13.84
CA GLU A 69 -6.89 5.64 -12.57
C GLU A 69 -5.81 5.05 -11.64
N VAL A 70 -4.52 5.20 -11.96
CA VAL A 70 -3.42 4.53 -11.24
C VAL A 70 -3.30 5.00 -9.80
N LEU A 71 -3.33 6.33 -9.54
CA LEU A 71 -3.27 6.86 -8.16
C LEU A 71 -4.51 6.44 -7.32
N PRO A 72 -5.76 6.57 -7.82
CA PRO A 72 -6.93 6.02 -7.15
C PRO A 72 -6.88 4.51 -6.88
N GLN A 73 -6.43 3.71 -7.84
CA GLN A 73 -6.30 2.25 -7.69
C GLN A 73 -5.22 1.90 -6.68
N PHE A 74 -4.08 2.60 -6.71
CA PHE A 74 -3.00 2.44 -5.74
C PHE A 74 -3.47 2.80 -4.32
N GLY A 75 -4.15 3.94 -4.14
CA GLY A 75 -4.76 4.33 -2.88
C GLY A 75 -5.78 3.30 -2.37
N THR A 76 -6.57 2.71 -3.27
CA THR A 76 -7.52 1.65 -2.92
C THR A 76 -6.82 0.40 -2.36
N GLU A 77 -5.69 -0.01 -2.94
CA GLU A 77 -4.96 -1.18 -2.43
C GLU A 77 -4.21 -0.86 -1.11
N ILE A 78 -3.75 0.37 -0.89
CA ILE A 78 -3.26 0.83 0.43
C ILE A 78 -4.35 0.70 1.49
N SER A 79 -5.55 1.23 1.22
CA SER A 79 -6.68 1.18 2.15
C SER A 79 -7.05 -0.26 2.52
N LYS A 80 -7.12 -1.16 1.53
CA LYS A 80 -7.40 -2.59 1.75
C LYS A 80 -6.32 -3.27 2.58
N LEU A 81 -5.04 -2.96 2.33
CA LEU A 81 -3.93 -3.52 3.11
C LEU A 81 -3.98 -3.03 4.56
N GLN A 82 -4.22 -1.74 4.78
CA GLN A 82 -4.33 -1.16 6.11
C GLN A 82 -5.46 -1.80 6.90
N GLN A 83 -6.65 -1.93 6.30
CA GLN A 83 -7.77 -2.63 6.92
C GLN A 83 -7.41 -4.09 7.24
N PHE A 84 -6.79 -4.81 6.31
CA PHE A 84 -6.38 -6.19 6.51
C PHE A 84 -5.38 -6.33 7.67
N MET A 85 -4.38 -5.46 7.76
CA MET A 85 -3.40 -5.48 8.85
C MET A 85 -4.07 -5.19 10.20
N LEU A 86 -4.97 -4.21 10.27
CA LEU A 86 -5.74 -3.89 11.48
C LEU A 86 -6.60 -5.07 11.94
N GLU A 87 -7.30 -5.73 11.02
CA GLU A 87 -8.11 -6.91 11.30
C GLU A 87 -7.28 -8.11 11.80
N ASN A 88 -6.01 -8.21 11.39
CA ASN A 88 -5.13 -9.32 11.75
C ASN A 88 -4.18 -9.01 12.92
N LYS A 89 -4.02 -7.74 13.34
CA LYS A 89 -3.14 -7.32 14.45
C LYS A 89 -3.41 -8.07 15.76
N ASN A 90 -4.67 -8.40 16.04
CA ASN A 90 -5.12 -8.95 17.33
C ASN A 90 -5.59 -10.42 17.28
N LYS A 91 -5.47 -11.14 16.16
CA LYS A 91 -5.97 -12.53 16.07
C LYS A 91 -5.09 -13.49 16.89
N HIS A 92 -5.73 -14.28 17.77
CA HIS A 92 -5.07 -15.28 18.63
C HIS A 92 -4.39 -16.42 17.84
N ALA A 93 -3.39 -17.06 18.46
CA ALA A 93 -2.51 -18.08 17.88
C ALA A 93 -3.19 -19.19 17.07
N LEU A 94 -4.35 -19.67 17.50
CA LEU A 94 -5.12 -20.73 16.82
C LEU A 94 -5.81 -20.25 15.52
N ALA A 95 -6.31 -19.00 15.49
CA ALA A 95 -6.86 -18.41 14.27
C ALA A 95 -5.75 -18.11 13.25
N ARG A 96 -4.54 -17.77 13.72
CA ARG A 96 -3.35 -17.55 12.87
C ARG A 96 -2.83 -18.82 12.21
N LEU A 97 -2.83 -19.97 12.91
CA LEU A 97 -2.39 -21.25 12.34
C LEU A 97 -3.32 -21.74 11.22
N LEU A 98 -4.64 -21.59 11.40
CA LEU A 98 -5.65 -21.93 10.39
C LEU A 98 -5.75 -20.88 9.26
N ALA A 99 -5.33 -19.64 9.51
CA ALA A 99 -5.35 -18.55 8.53
C ALA A 99 -4.02 -18.35 7.80
N GLY A 100 -2.91 -18.98 8.21
CA GLY A 100 -1.57 -18.75 7.64
C GLY A 100 -1.54 -18.85 6.11
N HIS A 101 -2.16 -19.90 5.57
CA HIS A 101 -2.27 -20.09 4.12
C HIS A 101 -3.14 -19.04 3.42
N LYS A 102 -4.13 -18.46 4.10
CA LYS A 102 -5.03 -17.42 3.56
C LYS A 102 -4.39 -16.03 3.63
N VAL A 103 -3.59 -15.76 4.67
CA VAL A 103 -2.85 -14.50 4.82
C VAL A 103 -1.76 -14.42 3.76
N GLU A 104 -0.98 -15.49 3.59
CA GLU A 104 0.06 -15.55 2.57
C GLU A 104 -0.52 -15.43 1.14
N GLN A 105 -1.63 -16.12 0.85
CA GLN A 105 -2.36 -15.95 -0.42
C GLN A 105 -2.92 -14.54 -0.62
N ALA A 106 -3.38 -13.87 0.44
CA ALA A 106 -3.85 -12.49 0.35
C ALA A 106 -2.70 -11.53 0.03
N ILE A 107 -1.55 -11.69 0.70
CA ILE A 107 -0.34 -10.90 0.46
C ILE A 107 0.16 -11.12 -0.98
N LEU A 108 0.19 -12.36 -1.47
CA LEU A 108 0.51 -12.67 -2.87
C LEU A 108 -0.45 -11.99 -3.85
N LYS A 109 -1.75 -11.97 -3.56
CA LYS A 109 -2.74 -11.23 -4.39
C LYS A 109 -2.48 -9.73 -4.39
N PHE A 110 -2.07 -9.14 -3.26
CA PHE A 110 -1.67 -7.73 -3.23
C PHE A 110 -0.43 -7.50 -4.10
N HIS A 111 0.60 -8.34 -3.99
CA HIS A 111 1.76 -8.26 -4.87
C HIS A 111 1.38 -8.31 -6.36
N MET A 112 0.54 -9.27 -6.76
CA MET A 112 0.09 -9.37 -8.15
C MET A 112 -0.65 -8.12 -8.63
N LYS A 113 -1.53 -7.55 -7.81
CA LYS A 113 -2.27 -6.34 -8.18
C LYS A 113 -1.37 -5.12 -8.29
N ILE A 114 -0.44 -4.95 -7.36
CA ILE A 114 0.55 -3.87 -7.40
C ILE A 114 1.44 -4.01 -8.65
N ASP A 115 1.78 -5.23 -9.05
CA ASP A 115 2.55 -5.47 -10.27
C ASP A 115 1.79 -5.18 -11.56
N LEU A 116 0.45 -5.29 -11.54
CA LEU A 116 -0.41 -4.90 -12.66
C LEU A 116 -0.58 -3.38 -12.80
N LEU A 117 -0.14 -2.59 -11.81
CA LEU A 117 -0.17 -1.13 -11.86
C LEU A 117 1.12 -0.53 -12.47
N HIS A 118 1.99 -1.37 -13.05
CA HIS A 118 3.18 -0.93 -13.80
C HIS A 118 2.86 -0.67 -15.28
#